data_AF-A0A7C3TG36-F1
#
_entry.id   AF-A0A7C3TG36-F1
#
_cell.length_a   1.000
_cell.length_b   1.000
_cell.length_c   1.000
_cell.angle_alpha   90.00
_cell.angle_beta   90.00
_cell.angle_gamma   90.00
#
_symmetry.space_group_name_H-M   'P 1'
#
loop_
_entity.id
_entity.type
_entity.pdbx_description
1 polymer ?
#
loop_
_entity_poly.entity_id
_entity_poly.type
_entity_poly.pdbx_seq_one_letter_code
_entity_poly.pdbx_strand_id
1 'polypeptide(L)'
;MSVEEILKVLKSHPEVIVEALESKPELLAGIVLKLAPWDRFATKEDIRMILDFMEKRFGDINSRFGDMNRRFEDINNRFEDINSRFEEINKRFEDINSRFESIDRRFEDVNRRFEDMNKRFEDLRYYIDKRVGLVEKLLLGFNIPILIAIITILIRLFIT
;
A
#
# COMPACT_ATOMS: atom_id res chain seq x y z
N MET A 1 -58.02 -55.89 50.60
CA MET A 1 -57.72 -56.04 49.17
C MET A 1 -56.41 -55.33 48.90
N SER A 2 -55.41 -56.05 48.39
CA SER A 2 -54.08 -55.50 48.12
C SER A 2 -54.08 -54.63 46.85
N VAL A 3 -53.05 -53.80 46.69
CA VAL A 3 -52.90 -52.94 45.50
C VAL A 3 -52.78 -53.79 44.22
N GLU A 4 -52.05 -54.90 44.28
CA GLU A 4 -51.97 -55.90 43.19
C GLU A 4 -53.32 -56.51 42.82
N GLU A 5 -54.17 -56.83 43.81
CA GLU A 5 -55.52 -57.34 43.56
C GLU A 5 -56.39 -56.28 42.86
N ILE A 6 -56.32 -55.03 43.31
CA ILE A 6 -57.03 -53.90 42.68
C ILE A 6 -56.56 -53.70 41.24
N LEU A 7 -55.24 -53.66 41.01
CA LEU A 7 -54.67 -53.49 39.67
C LEU A 7 -55.05 -54.65 38.74
N LYS A 8 -55.11 -55.89 39.25
CA LYS A 8 -55.52 -57.05 38.46
C LYS A 8 -56.99 -56.96 38.04
N VAL A 9 -57.86 -56.51 38.93
CA VAL A 9 -59.30 -56.30 38.65
C VAL A 9 -59.51 -55.14 37.68
N LEU A 10 -58.83 -54.01 37.88
CA LEU A 10 -58.94 -52.84 37.00
C LEU A 10 -58.37 -53.10 35.60
N LYS A 11 -57.36 -53.96 35.46
CA LYS A 11 -56.83 -54.39 34.16
C LYS A 11 -57.78 -55.33 33.40
N SER A 12 -58.56 -56.15 34.11
CA SER A 12 -59.51 -57.07 33.50
C SER A 12 -60.87 -56.43 33.20
N HIS A 13 -61.20 -55.31 33.86
CA HIS A 13 -62.46 -54.57 33.71
C HIS A 13 -62.19 -53.05 33.62
N PRO A 14 -61.61 -52.55 32.52
CA PRO A 14 -61.27 -51.12 32.36
C PRO A 14 -62.49 -50.19 32.34
N GLU A 15 -63.68 -50.70 32.02
CA GLU A 15 -64.96 -49.99 32.07
C GLU A 15 -65.26 -49.44 33.47
N VAL A 16 -64.82 -50.13 34.53
CA VAL A 16 -64.97 -49.68 35.93
C VAL A 16 -64.20 -48.37 36.16
N ILE A 17 -63.08 -48.17 35.46
CA ILE A 17 -62.32 -46.91 35.52
C ILE A 17 -63.12 -45.81 34.83
N VAL A 18 -63.68 -46.07 33.64
CA VAL A 18 -64.48 -45.08 32.90
C VAL A 18 -65.72 -44.67 33.69
N GLU A 19 -66.48 -45.63 34.22
CA GLU A 19 -67.67 -45.39 35.03
C GLU A 19 -67.35 -44.63 36.33
N ALA A 20 -66.22 -44.94 36.97
CA ALA A 20 -65.75 -44.23 38.15
C ALA A 20 -65.33 -42.78 37.84
N LEU A 21 -64.74 -42.53 36.66
CA LEU A 21 -64.35 -41.19 36.22
C LEU A 21 -65.55 -40.37 35.75
N GLU A 22 -66.56 -40.99 35.13
CA GLU A 22 -67.83 -40.35 34.77
C GLU A 22 -68.64 -39.97 36.01
N SER A 23 -68.67 -40.84 37.02
CA SER A 23 -69.39 -40.60 38.28
C SER A 23 -68.69 -39.58 39.18
N LYS A 24 -67.36 -39.44 39.06
CA LYS A 24 -66.51 -38.54 39.88
C LYS A 24 -65.41 -37.90 39.03
N PRO A 25 -65.73 -36.85 38.25
CA PRO A 25 -64.77 -36.18 37.38
C PRO A 25 -63.61 -35.53 38.12
N GLU A 26 -63.70 -35.32 39.44
CA GLU A 26 -62.60 -34.80 40.25
C GLU A 26 -61.40 -35.77 40.31
N LEU A 27 -61.66 -37.07 40.13
CA LEU A 27 -60.60 -38.09 40.04
C LEU A 27 -59.75 -37.88 38.78
N LEU A 28 -60.34 -37.43 37.65
CA LEU A 28 -59.58 -37.05 36.45
C LEU A 28 -58.62 -35.90 36.77
N ALA A 29 -59.08 -34.86 37.47
CA ALA A 29 -58.22 -33.73 37.84
C ALA A 29 -57.04 -34.18 38.73
N GLY A 30 -57.29 -35.05 39.71
CA GLY A 30 -56.25 -35.62 40.56
C GLY A 30 -55.26 -36.52 39.82
N ILE A 31 -55.72 -37.29 38.84
CA ILE A 31 -54.88 -38.14 37.97
C ILE A 31 -54.03 -37.27 37.04
N VAL A 32 -54.64 -36.28 36.38
CA VAL A 32 -53.95 -35.35 35.47
C VAL A 32 -52.86 -34.56 36.21
N LEU A 33 -53.10 -34.10 37.44
CA LEU A 33 -52.09 -33.43 38.26
C LEU A 33 -50.92 -34.35 38.65
N LYS A 34 -51.16 -35.65 38.80
CA LYS A 34 -50.11 -36.64 39.11
C LYS A 34 -49.33 -37.11 37.89
N LEU A 35 -49.97 -37.16 36.73
CA LEU A 35 -49.38 -37.66 35.48
C LEU A 35 -48.74 -36.57 34.63
N ALA A 36 -49.24 -35.33 34.71
CA ALA A 36 -48.70 -34.19 33.99
C ALA A 36 -48.01 -33.23 34.97
N PRO A 37 -46.66 -33.15 34.96
CA PRO A 37 -45.92 -32.15 35.73
C PRO A 37 -46.06 -30.78 35.03
N TRP A 38 -47.14 -30.07 35.33
CA TRP A 38 -47.46 -28.76 34.74
C TRP A 38 -46.41 -27.68 35.05
N ASP A 39 -45.62 -27.90 36.10
CA ASP A 39 -44.47 -27.11 36.54
C ASP A 39 -43.28 -27.14 35.57
N ARG A 40 -43.26 -28.10 34.62
CA ARG A 40 -42.16 -28.25 33.66
C ARG A 40 -42.42 -27.57 32.31
N PHE A 41 -43.62 -27.03 32.08
CA PHE A 41 -43.91 -26.30 30.85
C PHE A 41 -43.55 -24.83 30.99
N ALA A 42 -42.96 -24.27 29.92
CA ALA A 42 -42.74 -22.84 29.84
C ALA A 42 -44.08 -22.09 29.92
N THR A 43 -44.14 -21.12 30.82
CA THR A 43 -45.27 -20.22 30.98
C THR A 43 -45.25 -19.14 29.90
N LYS A 44 -46.35 -18.37 29.80
CA LYS A 44 -46.39 -17.20 28.90
C LYS A 44 -45.34 -16.17 29.31
N GLU A 45 -45.09 -16.04 30.60
CA GLU A 45 -44.10 -15.16 31.19
C GLU A 45 -42.67 -15.59 30.82
N ASP A 46 -42.37 -16.89 30.85
CA ASP A 46 -41.07 -17.42 30.39
C ASP A 46 -40.82 -17.10 28.91
N ILE A 47 -41.84 -17.27 28.08
CA ILE A 47 -41.76 -16.95 26.65
C ILE A 47 -41.56 -15.44 26.45
N ARG A 48 -42.28 -14.58 27.18
CA ARG A 48 -42.10 -13.12 27.12
C ARG A 48 -40.67 -12.71 27.51
N MET A 49 -40.14 -13.25 28.61
CA MET A 49 -38.77 -12.96 29.03
C MET A 49 -37.75 -13.33 27.96
N ILE A 50 -37.93 -14.45 27.27
CA ILE A 50 -37.06 -14.87 26.17
C ILE A 50 -37.19 -13.90 24.99
N LEU A 51 -38.41 -13.51 24.61
CA LEU A 51 -38.64 -12.56 23.51
C LEU A 51 -38.01 -11.19 23.80
N ASP A 52 -38.22 -10.64 24.98
CA ASP A 52 -37.63 -9.35 25.39
C ASP A 52 -36.09 -9.42 25.39
N PHE A 53 -35.53 -10.54 25.88
CA PHE A 53 -34.10 -10.77 25.83
C PHE A 53 -33.60 -10.84 24.38
N MET A 54 -34.29 -11.56 23.50
CA MET A 54 -33.93 -11.66 22.09
C MET A 54 -34.01 -10.30 21.39
N GLU A 55 -35.07 -9.52 21.62
CA GLU A 55 -35.23 -8.19 21.04
C GLU A 55 -34.08 -7.28 21.45
N LYS A 56 -33.72 -7.26 22.74
CA LYS A 56 -32.56 -6.51 23.22
C LYS A 56 -31.27 -6.97 22.56
N ARG A 57 -31.05 -8.28 22.43
CA ARG A 57 -29.87 -8.84 21.77
C ARG A 57 -29.79 -8.49 20.29
N PHE A 58 -30.92 -8.49 19.57
CA PHE A 58 -30.98 -8.05 18.19
C PHE A 58 -30.73 -6.55 18.05
N GLY A 59 -31.23 -5.73 18.98
CA GLY A 59 -30.92 -4.30 19.06
C GLY A 59 -29.41 -4.06 19.20
N ASP A 60 -28.75 -4.75 20.13
CA ASP A 60 -27.30 -4.65 20.32
C ASP A 60 -26.52 -5.08 19.07
N ILE A 61 -26.96 -6.16 18.40
CA ILE A 61 -26.35 -6.64 17.15
C ILE A 61 -26.49 -5.60 16.04
N ASN A 62 -27.68 -5.03 15.85
CA ASN A 62 -27.93 -4.01 14.84
C ASN A 62 -27.08 -2.75 15.08
N SER A 63 -26.94 -2.34 16.34
CA SER A 63 -26.08 -1.22 16.72
C SER A 63 -24.62 -1.49 16.33
N ARG A 64 -24.10 -2.69 16.63
CA ARG A 64 -22.74 -3.10 16.24
C ARG A 64 -22.55 -3.16 14.72
N PHE A 65 -23.55 -3.58 13.97
CA PHE A 65 -23.50 -3.52 12.50
C PHE A 65 -23.46 -2.07 11.99
N GLY A 66 -24.24 -1.17 12.60
CA GLY A 66 -24.17 0.26 12.30
C GLY A 66 -22.78 0.85 12.56
N ASP A 67 -22.17 0.52 13.68
CA ASP A 67 -20.79 0.92 13.99
C ASP A 67 -19.77 0.37 12.99
N MET A 68 -19.95 -0.89 12.59
CA MET A 68 -19.09 -1.54 11.61
C MET A 68 -19.18 -0.87 10.25
N ASN A 69 -20.39 -0.54 9.78
CA ASN A 69 -20.61 0.17 8.51
C ASN A 69 -19.92 1.55 8.52
N ARG A 70 -20.08 2.32 9.60
CA ARG A 70 -19.39 3.62 9.75
C ARG A 70 -17.87 3.50 9.70
N ARG A 71 -17.30 2.44 10.31
CA ARG A 71 -15.86 2.18 10.23
C ARG A 71 -15.42 1.80 8.82
N PHE A 72 -16.23 1.06 8.08
CA PHE A 72 -15.93 0.75 6.68
C PHE A 72 -15.99 1.99 5.78
N GLU A 73 -16.95 2.89 6.00
CA GLU A 73 -17.01 4.18 5.31
C GLU A 73 -15.76 5.04 5.58
N ASP A 74 -15.33 5.13 6.86
CA ASP A 74 -14.09 5.83 7.22
C ASP A 74 -12.85 5.22 6.52
N ILE A 75 -12.76 3.89 6.50
CA ILE A 75 -11.68 3.18 5.80
C ILE A 75 -11.69 3.51 4.31
N ASN A 76 -12.86 3.51 3.66
CA ASN A 76 -12.98 3.84 2.23
C ASN A 76 -12.51 5.28 1.95
N ASN A 77 -12.96 6.24 2.76
CA ASN A 77 -12.53 7.64 2.61
C ASN A 77 -11.01 7.80 2.77
N ARG A 78 -10.39 7.06 3.70
CA ARG A 78 -8.94 7.05 3.87
C ARG A 78 -8.21 6.44 2.67
N PHE A 79 -8.77 5.42 2.04
CA PHE A 79 -8.20 4.85 0.81
C PHE A 79 -8.30 5.84 -0.36
N GLU A 80 -9.38 6.60 -0.48
CA GLU A 80 -9.52 7.66 -1.49
C GLU A 80 -8.49 8.79 -1.30
N ASP A 81 -8.25 9.22 -0.06
CA ASP A 81 -7.18 10.19 0.27
C ASP A 81 -5.79 9.64 -0.11
N ILE A 82 -5.51 8.39 0.27
CA ILE A 82 -4.24 7.73 -0.10
C ILE A 82 -4.06 7.71 -1.62
N ASN A 83 -5.08 7.33 -2.38
CA ASN A 83 -5.02 7.30 -3.85
C ASN A 83 -4.73 8.69 -4.42
N SER A 84 -5.41 9.72 -3.92
CA SER A 84 -5.20 11.11 -4.34
C SER A 84 -3.76 11.57 -4.10
N ARG A 85 -3.17 11.20 -2.96
CA ARG A 85 -1.77 11.51 -2.63
C ARG A 85 -0.79 10.77 -3.54
N PHE A 86 -1.09 9.52 -3.92
CA PHE A 86 -0.27 8.79 -4.90
C PHE A 86 -0.31 9.43 -6.29
N GLU A 87 -1.46 9.94 -6.73
CA GLU A 87 -1.55 10.69 -7.99
C GLU A 87 -0.70 11.96 -7.97
N GLU A 88 -0.70 12.70 -6.86
CA GLU A 88 0.15 13.88 -6.70
C GLU A 88 1.64 13.52 -6.74
N ILE A 89 2.02 12.44 -6.05
CA ILE A 89 3.40 11.91 -6.08
C ILE A 89 3.82 11.57 -7.51
N ASN A 90 2.96 10.90 -8.28
CA ASN A 90 3.26 10.56 -9.68
C ASN A 90 3.50 11.80 -10.52
N LYS A 91 2.66 12.83 -10.42
CA LYS A 91 2.85 14.12 -11.11
C LYS A 91 4.17 14.79 -10.74
N ARG A 92 4.58 14.73 -9.47
CA ARG A 92 5.88 15.27 -9.04
C ARG A 92 7.06 14.49 -9.63
N PHE A 93 6.95 13.17 -9.76
CA PHE A 93 7.98 12.37 -10.43
C PHE A 93 8.08 12.68 -11.93
N GLU A 94 6.95 12.92 -12.61
CA GLU A 94 6.95 13.37 -14.01
C GLU A 94 7.66 14.72 -14.19
N ASP A 95 7.37 15.71 -13.33
CA ASP A 95 8.08 17.00 -13.33
C ASP A 95 9.58 16.85 -13.08
N ILE A 96 9.97 16.01 -12.11
CA ILE A 96 11.38 15.71 -11.83
C ILE A 96 12.06 15.12 -13.06
N ASN A 97 11.45 14.14 -13.71
CA ASN A 97 12.00 13.52 -14.93
C ASN A 97 12.19 14.56 -16.05
N SER A 98 11.20 15.42 -16.27
CA SER A 98 11.30 16.51 -17.27
C SER A 98 12.46 17.47 -16.98
N ARG A 99 12.69 17.80 -15.70
CA ARG A 99 13.83 18.63 -15.28
C ARG A 99 15.16 17.95 -15.54
N PHE A 100 15.27 16.64 -15.27
CA PHE A 100 16.48 15.87 -15.57
C PHE A 100 16.78 15.85 -17.08
N GLU A 101 15.78 15.58 -17.92
CA GLU A 101 15.97 15.67 -19.38
C GLU A 101 16.43 17.06 -19.84
N SER A 102 15.89 18.13 -19.22
CA SER A 102 16.35 19.49 -19.52
C SER A 102 17.78 19.74 -19.06
N ILE A 103 18.21 19.15 -17.95
CA ILE A 103 19.59 19.23 -17.47
C ILE A 103 20.52 18.51 -18.43
N ASP A 104 20.16 17.30 -18.89
CA ASP A 104 20.94 16.53 -19.85
C ASP A 104 21.16 17.30 -21.14
N ARG A 105 20.10 17.88 -21.71
CA ARG A 105 20.19 18.74 -22.91
C ARG A 105 21.15 19.93 -22.71
N ARG A 106 21.18 20.53 -21.51
CA ARG A 106 22.11 21.62 -21.20
C ARG A 106 23.55 21.13 -21.10
N PHE A 107 23.78 19.95 -20.55
CA PHE A 107 25.12 19.34 -20.50
C PHE A 107 25.63 19.00 -21.90
N GLU A 108 24.79 18.46 -22.77
CA GLU A 108 25.13 18.23 -24.19
C GLU A 108 25.55 19.52 -24.89
N ASP A 109 24.81 20.63 -24.66
CA ASP A 109 25.14 21.93 -25.24
C ASP A 109 26.49 22.46 -24.73
N VAL A 110 26.72 22.36 -23.42
CA VAL A 110 27.99 22.73 -22.80
C VAL A 110 29.14 21.91 -23.40
N ASN A 111 28.97 20.60 -23.55
CA ASN A 111 29.99 19.74 -24.17
C ASN A 111 30.32 20.16 -25.61
N ARG A 112 29.30 20.45 -26.43
CA ARG A 112 29.51 20.97 -27.80
C ARG A 112 30.30 22.28 -27.81
N ARG A 113 30.02 23.18 -26.87
CA ARG A 113 30.77 24.45 -26.74
C ARG A 113 32.22 24.23 -26.31
N PHE A 114 32.48 23.26 -25.45
CA PHE A 114 33.85 22.88 -25.09
C PHE A 114 34.60 22.26 -26.27
N GLU A 115 33.95 21.40 -27.06
CA GLU A 115 34.54 20.84 -28.28
C GLU A 115 34.90 21.92 -29.31
N ASP A 116 34.00 22.89 -29.55
CA ASP A 116 34.28 24.03 -30.43
C ASP A 116 35.46 24.86 -29.92
N MET A 117 35.49 25.15 -28.62
CA MET A 117 36.59 25.89 -28.00
C MET A 117 37.92 25.14 -28.14
N ASN A 118 37.94 23.82 -27.96
CA ASN A 118 39.13 23.00 -28.15
C ASN A 118 39.65 23.08 -29.59
N LYS A 119 38.76 22.97 -30.60
CA LYS A 119 39.14 23.13 -32.01
C LYS A 119 39.77 24.49 -32.28
N ARG A 120 39.17 25.57 -31.75
CA ARG A 120 39.72 26.93 -31.88
C ARG A 120 41.10 27.07 -31.23
N PHE A 121 41.33 26.40 -30.09
CA PHE A 121 42.64 26.38 -29.45
C PHE A 121 43.67 25.60 -30.27
N GLU A 122 43.29 24.47 -30.86
CA GLU A 122 44.15 23.70 -31.78
C GLU A 122 44.53 24.51 -33.02
N ASP A 123 43.56 25.19 -33.64
CA ASP A 123 43.79 26.08 -34.78
C ASP A 123 44.75 27.22 -34.42
N LEU A 124 44.54 27.86 -33.26
CA LEU A 124 45.42 28.93 -32.78
C LEU A 124 46.84 28.41 -32.53
N ARG A 125 46.97 27.24 -31.87
CA ARG A 125 48.26 26.61 -31.62
C ARG A 125 49.00 26.31 -32.92
N TYR A 126 48.31 25.75 -33.91
CA TYR A 126 48.87 25.49 -35.24
C TYR A 126 49.37 26.79 -35.90
N TYR A 127 48.58 27.86 -35.84
CA TYR A 127 48.95 29.14 -36.44
C TYR A 127 50.16 29.77 -35.75
N ILE A 128 50.23 29.70 -34.42
CA ILE A 128 51.37 30.17 -33.63
C ILE A 128 52.63 29.38 -33.97
N ASP A 129 52.57 28.04 -33.95
CA ASP A 129 53.73 27.18 -34.24
C ASP A 129 54.29 27.47 -35.64
N LYS A 130 53.41 27.68 -36.63
CA LYS A 130 53.81 28.06 -37.98
C LYS A 130 54.50 29.43 -38.03
N ARG A 131 53.99 30.43 -37.32
CA ARG A 131 54.58 31.78 -37.28
C ARG A 131 55.91 31.79 -36.55
N VAL A 132 55.98 31.15 -35.38
CA VAL A 132 57.21 31.01 -34.58
C VAL A 132 58.28 30.27 -35.39
N GLY A 133 57.95 29.14 -36.02
CA GLY A 133 58.91 28.39 -36.85
C GLY A 133 59.41 29.16 -38.08
N LEU A 134 58.59 30.05 -38.67
CA LEU A 134 59.07 30.95 -39.73
C LEU A 134 60.06 31.98 -39.18
N VAL A 135 59.78 32.58 -38.02
CA VAL A 135 60.68 33.55 -37.38
C VAL A 135 62.01 32.90 -37.02
N GLU A 136 61.99 31.70 -36.41
CA GLU A 136 63.20 30.94 -36.07
C GLU A 136 64.07 30.66 -37.31
N LYS A 137 63.45 30.24 -38.42
CA LYS A 137 64.16 29.99 -39.68
C LYS A 137 64.80 31.26 -40.26
N LEU A 138 64.10 32.40 -40.22
CA LEU A 138 64.65 33.67 -40.68
C LEU A 138 65.81 34.12 -39.79
N LEU A 139 65.67 34.05 -38.46
CA LEU A 139 66.73 34.42 -37.53
C LEU A 139 67.98 33.56 -37.73
N LEU A 140 67.85 32.24 -37.83
CA LEU A 140 68.99 31.35 -38.09
C LEU A 140 69.57 31.58 -39.49
N GLY A 141 68.71 31.68 -40.52
CA GLY A 141 69.10 31.83 -41.90
C GLY A 141 69.87 33.13 -42.20
N PHE A 142 69.54 34.24 -41.52
CA PHE A 142 70.29 35.50 -41.65
C PHE A 142 71.51 35.57 -40.74
N ASN A 143 71.39 35.12 -39.48
CA ASN A 143 72.49 35.26 -38.51
C ASN A 143 73.67 34.33 -38.80
N ILE A 144 73.44 33.09 -39.28
CA ILE A 144 74.53 32.13 -39.53
C ILE A 144 75.50 32.63 -40.62
N PRO A 145 75.06 33.06 -41.82
CA PRO A 145 75.97 33.57 -42.84
C PRO A 145 76.73 34.83 -42.40
N ILE A 146 76.07 35.74 -41.65
CA ILE A 146 76.71 36.94 -41.10
C ILE A 146 77.82 36.55 -40.13
N LEU A 147 77.57 35.62 -39.20
CA LEU A 147 78.58 35.12 -38.27
C LEU A 147 79.75 34.47 -39.00
N ILE A 148 79.49 33.62 -40.01
CA ILE A 148 80.54 32.99 -40.83
C ILE A 148 81.39 34.06 -41.55
N ALA A 149 80.75 35.07 -42.12
CA ALA A 149 81.45 36.17 -42.80
C ALA A 149 82.34 36.96 -41.84
N ILE A 150 81.83 37.32 -40.66
CA ILE A 150 82.59 38.02 -39.60
C ILE A 150 83.79 37.18 -39.17
N ILE A 151 83.60 35.89 -38.88
CA ILE A 151 84.68 34.97 -38.48
C ILE A 151 85.74 34.88 -39.58
N THR A 152 85.32 34.76 -40.84
CA THR A 152 86.25 34.69 -41.99
C THR A 152 87.09 35.97 -42.12
N ILE A 153 86.49 37.14 -41.91
CA ILE A 153 87.20 38.43 -41.92
C ILE A 153 88.20 38.52 -40.77
N LEU A 154 87.82 38.14 -39.56
CA LEU A 154 88.70 38.15 -38.38
C LEU A 154 89.90 37.21 -38.54
N ILE A 155 89.69 36.01 -39.09
CA ILE A 155 90.78 35.06 -39.37
C ILE A 155 91.77 35.66 -40.38
N ARG A 156 91.29 36.31 -41.44
CA ARG A 156 92.17 36.97 -42.44
C ARG A 156 93.00 38.10 -41.82
N LEU A 157 92.41 38.89 -40.93
CA LEU A 157 93.10 40.00 -40.25
C LEU A 157 94.19 39.55 -39.28
N PHE A 158 94.07 38.34 -38.69
CA PHE A 158 95.04 37.85 -37.70
C PHE A 158 96.20 37.06 -38.31
N ILE A 159 96.00 36.52 -39.52
CA ILE A 159 97.00 35.72 -40.26
C ILE A 159 97.85 36.60 -41.22
N THR A 160 97.42 37.83 -41.50
CA THR A 160 98.14 38.82 -42.33
C THR A 160 98.89 39.81 -41.44
#